data_AF-A0A960CYX3-F1
#
_entry.id   AF-A0A960CYX3-F1
#
_cell.length_a   1.000
_cell.length_b   1.000
_cell.length_c   1.000
_cell.angle_alpha   90.00
_cell.angle_beta   90.00
_cell.angle_gamma   90.00
#
_symmetry.space_group_name_H-M   'P 1'
#
loop_
_entity.id
_entity.type
_entity.pdbx_description
1 polymer ?
#
loop_
_entity_poly.entity_id
_entity_poly.type
_entity_poly.pdbx_seq_one_letter_code
_entity_poly.pdbx_strand_id
1 'polypeptide(L)'
;NPWPQWPNVFRVSSSQQEGGDRGFALMTTALEGDGRVQRLRARQVDLVDGRLVMLEAPEVVYDCDLLLLAMGFVGPETDALAAQLGVELDGRGNVKVDGDLATSVPGVYAAGDAARGASLIVWAIIEGREAARAIDARLRAGPAALPTRGRDSAFGGR
;
A
#
# COMPACT_ATOMS: atom_id res chain seq x y z
N ASN A 1 12.03 11.85 -18.75
CA ASN A 1 11.33 10.57 -18.52
C ASN A 1 11.34 9.73 -19.78
N PRO A 2 12.49 9.16 -20.17
CA PRO A 2 12.50 8.07 -21.15
C PRO A 2 11.78 6.86 -20.54
N TRP A 3 11.06 6.12 -21.37
CA TRP A 3 10.59 4.79 -21.01
C TRP A 3 11.75 3.97 -20.42
N PRO A 4 11.55 3.21 -19.33
CA PRO A 4 10.29 2.80 -18.69
C PRO A 4 9.80 3.72 -17.55
N GLN A 5 10.34 4.94 -17.41
CA GLN A 5 9.90 5.85 -16.34
C GLN A 5 8.49 6.37 -16.62
N TRP A 6 7.58 6.20 -15.66
CA TRP A 6 6.28 6.86 -15.73
C TRP A 6 6.46 8.38 -15.71
N PRO A 7 5.88 9.13 -16.66
CA PRO A 7 6.03 10.57 -16.67
C PRO A 7 5.28 11.22 -15.50
N ASN A 8 5.99 12.02 -14.71
CA ASN A 8 5.41 12.94 -13.74
C ASN A 8 4.75 14.11 -14.47
N VAL A 9 3.56 13.86 -15.00
CA VAL A 9 2.70 14.86 -15.64
C VAL A 9 1.42 15.02 -14.84
N PHE A 10 0.94 16.25 -14.71
CA PHE A 10 -0.37 16.50 -14.13
C PHE A 10 -1.44 15.84 -15.00
N ARG A 11 -2.26 14.99 -14.39
CA ARG A 11 -3.37 14.30 -15.05
C ARG A 11 -4.65 14.57 -14.30
N VAL A 12 -5.71 14.78 -15.06
CA VAL A 12 -7.06 14.91 -14.52
C VAL A 12 -7.80 13.59 -14.72
N SER A 13 -8.11 12.89 -13.64
CA SER A 13 -8.94 11.66 -13.68
C SER A 13 -10.42 12.00 -13.88
N SER A 14 -11.24 11.01 -14.25
CA SER A 14 -12.70 11.20 -14.35
C SER A 14 -13.31 11.71 -13.04
N SER A 15 -12.88 11.17 -11.91
CA SER A 15 -13.32 11.62 -10.57
C SER A 15 -12.99 13.09 -10.29
N GLN A 16 -11.91 13.62 -10.87
CA GLN A 16 -11.57 15.04 -10.76
C GLN A 16 -12.35 15.92 -11.74
N GLN A 17 -12.90 15.35 -12.81
CA GLN A 17 -13.78 16.05 -13.75
C GLN A 17 -15.20 16.20 -13.21
N GLU A 18 -15.59 15.39 -12.23
CA GLU A 18 -16.89 15.49 -11.53
C GLU A 18 -17.01 16.78 -10.70
N GLY A 19 -15.91 17.51 -10.49
CA GLY A 19 -15.86 18.81 -9.81
C GLY A 19 -15.06 18.77 -8.52
N GLY A 20 -15.30 19.79 -7.67
CA GLY A 20 -14.61 19.97 -6.40
C GLY A 20 -13.32 20.80 -6.49
N ASP A 21 -12.99 21.47 -5.39
CA ASP A 21 -11.77 22.24 -5.25
C ASP A 21 -10.59 21.34 -4.87
N ARG A 22 -9.43 21.59 -5.48
CA ARG A 22 -8.20 20.82 -5.26
C ARG A 22 -7.12 21.73 -4.70
N GLY A 23 -6.71 21.45 -3.47
CA GLY A 23 -5.51 22.03 -2.87
C GLY A 23 -4.35 21.05 -2.92
N PHE A 24 -3.19 21.51 -3.37
CA PHE A 24 -1.92 20.79 -3.27
C PHE A 24 -0.98 21.56 -2.35
N ALA A 25 0.10 20.92 -1.90
CA ALA A 25 1.09 21.57 -1.05
C ALA A 25 0.48 22.14 0.25
N LEU A 26 -0.45 21.38 0.84
CA LEU A 26 -1.11 21.69 2.10
C LEU A 26 -0.85 20.57 3.11
N MET A 27 -0.65 20.95 4.36
CA MET A 27 -0.57 20.04 5.49
C MET A 27 -1.60 20.44 6.54
N THR A 28 -2.49 19.51 6.86
CA THR A 28 -3.49 19.67 7.92
C THR A 28 -2.81 19.79 9.27
N THR A 29 -3.20 20.79 10.05
CA THR A 29 -2.57 21.18 11.33
C THR A 29 -3.52 21.01 12.51
N ALA A 30 -4.81 21.22 12.30
CA ALA A 30 -5.82 21.02 13.33
C ALA A 30 -7.19 20.69 12.72
N LEU A 31 -7.99 19.93 13.48
CA LEU A 31 -9.41 19.77 13.27
C LEU A 31 -10.12 20.42 14.46
N GLU A 32 -11.10 21.25 14.18
CA GLU A 32 -11.85 21.97 15.21
C GLU A 32 -13.33 21.61 15.15
N GLY A 33 -13.93 21.58 16.34
CA GLY A 33 -15.37 21.44 16.51
C GLY A 33 -15.73 20.89 17.89
N ASP A 34 -17.02 20.89 18.19
CA ASP A 34 -17.58 20.39 19.45
C ASP A 34 -18.41 19.13 19.18
N GLY A 35 -17.86 17.96 19.54
CA GLY A 35 -18.45 16.64 19.29
C GLY A 35 -18.53 16.19 17.82
N ARG A 36 -18.27 17.10 16.86
CA ARG A 36 -18.19 16.85 15.41
C ARG A 36 -17.23 17.84 14.75
N VAL A 37 -16.66 17.47 13.61
CA VAL A 37 -15.83 18.39 12.81
C VAL A 37 -16.68 19.57 12.31
N GLN A 38 -16.11 20.76 12.37
CA GLN A 38 -16.72 21.99 11.85
C GLN A 38 -15.72 22.76 10.99
N ARG A 39 -14.43 22.68 11.31
CA ARG A 39 -13.36 23.33 10.54
C ARG A 39 -12.12 22.46 10.44
N LEU A 40 -11.45 22.54 9.29
CA LEU A 40 -10.11 22.01 9.07
C LEU A 40 -9.14 23.18 8.90
N ARG A 41 -8.05 23.15 9.64
CA ARG A 41 -6.94 24.08 9.45
C ARG A 41 -5.79 23.42 8.70
N ALA A 42 -5.17 24.16 7.79
CA ALA A 42 -4.02 23.70 7.04
C ALA A 42 -3.00 24.82 6.82
N ARG A 43 -1.74 24.43 6.66
CA ARG A 43 -0.64 25.33 6.27
C ARG A 43 -0.11 24.93 4.90
N GLN A 44 0.38 25.91 4.17
CA GLN A 44 1.12 25.65 2.94
C GLN A 44 2.48 25.05 3.28
N VAL A 45 2.88 24.04 2.51
CA VAL A 45 4.18 23.37 2.63
C VAL A 45 4.94 23.42 1.31
N ASP A 46 6.24 23.28 1.37
CA ASP A 46 7.08 23.03 0.21
C ASP A 46 7.98 21.81 0.45
N LEU A 47 8.47 21.19 -0.62
CA LEU A 47 9.38 20.07 -0.56
C LEU A 47 10.82 20.56 -0.76
N VAL A 48 11.52 20.83 0.34
CA VAL A 48 12.92 21.27 0.34
C VAL A 48 13.80 20.08 0.70
N ASP A 49 14.73 19.71 -0.20
CA ASP A 49 15.64 18.58 -0.02
C ASP A 49 14.95 17.25 0.37
N GLY A 50 13.77 16.99 -0.22
CA GLY A 50 12.98 15.80 0.04
C GLY A 50 12.24 15.80 1.37
N ARG A 51 12.22 16.92 2.10
CA ARG A 51 11.47 17.10 3.34
C ARG A 51 10.36 18.12 3.15
N LEU A 52 9.20 17.82 3.72
CA LEU A 52 8.12 18.81 3.79
C LEU A 52 8.48 19.87 4.82
N VAL A 53 8.50 21.12 4.39
CA VAL A 53 8.77 22.30 5.21
C VAL A 53 7.53 23.18 5.21
N MET A 54 7.03 23.52 6.40
CA MET A 54 5.93 24.48 6.57
C MET A 54 6.40 25.87 6.15
N LEU A 55 5.64 26.53 5.30
CA LEU A 55 5.90 27.91 4.90
C LEU A 55 5.41 28.88 5.98
N GLU A 56 6.09 30.01 6.12
CA GLU A 56 5.65 31.14 6.98
C GLU A 56 4.49 31.92 6.34
N ALA A 57 3.50 31.20 5.80
CA ALA A 57 2.25 31.75 5.30
C ALA A 57 1.16 31.61 6.36
N PRO A 58 0.17 32.51 6.42
CA PRO A 58 -1.00 32.35 7.29
C PRO A 58 -1.69 30.98 7.09
N GLU A 59 -2.32 30.51 8.15
CA GLU A 59 -3.11 29.28 8.09
C GLU A 59 -4.36 29.48 7.24
N VAL A 60 -4.70 28.46 6.46
CA VAL A 60 -5.96 28.39 5.73
C VAL A 60 -6.96 27.62 6.58
N VAL A 61 -8.18 28.14 6.67
CA VAL A 61 -9.27 27.51 7.41
C VAL A 61 -10.38 27.17 6.42
N TYR A 62 -10.80 25.91 6.43
CA TYR A 62 -11.91 25.40 5.63
C TYR A 62 -13.06 25.03 6.56
N ASP A 63 -14.27 25.49 6.24
CA ASP A 63 -15.48 24.94 6.85
C ASP A 63 -15.64 23.48 6.37
N CYS A 64 -15.91 22.57 7.31
CA CYS A 64 -15.87 21.13 7.07
C CYS A 64 -16.88 20.41 7.95
N ASP A 65 -17.93 19.86 7.34
CA ASP A 65 -18.94 19.04 8.02
C ASP A 65 -18.60 17.53 8.00
N LEU A 66 -17.78 17.10 7.03
CA LEU A 66 -17.35 15.72 6.85
C LEU A 66 -15.90 15.67 6.37
N LEU A 67 -15.07 14.88 7.06
CA LEU A 67 -13.70 14.62 6.69
C LEU A 67 -13.51 13.15 6.30
N LEU A 68 -13.06 12.91 5.07
CA LEU A 68 -12.73 11.57 4.57
C LEU A 68 -11.21 11.42 4.50
N LEU A 69 -10.66 10.52 5.32
CA LEU A 69 -9.22 10.24 5.36
C LEU A 69 -8.87 9.14 4.36
N ALA A 70 -8.16 9.49 3.30
CA ALA A 70 -7.71 8.56 2.24
C ALA A 70 -6.18 8.46 2.20
N MET A 71 -5.55 8.25 3.37
CA MET A 71 -4.08 8.23 3.53
C MET A 71 -3.44 6.87 3.21
N GLY A 72 -4.24 5.88 2.81
CA GLY A 72 -3.80 4.50 2.65
C GLY A 72 -3.61 3.79 3.99
N PHE A 73 -2.83 2.71 3.96
CA PHE A 73 -2.60 1.82 5.09
C PHE A 73 -1.10 1.53 5.22
N VAL A 74 -0.62 1.32 6.45
CA VAL A 74 0.80 1.02 6.73
C VAL A 74 1.14 -0.47 6.59
N GLY A 75 0.13 -1.33 6.71
CA GLY A 75 0.24 -2.77 6.66
C GLY A 75 -1.08 -3.42 7.05
N PRO A 76 -1.17 -4.76 7.04
CA PRO A 76 -2.33 -5.47 7.54
C PRO A 76 -2.53 -5.29 9.05
N GLU A 77 -3.77 -5.41 9.52
CA GLU A 77 -4.03 -5.57 10.95
C GLU A 77 -3.55 -6.96 11.39
N THR A 78 -2.41 -7.00 12.07
CA THR A 78 -1.73 -8.26 12.41
C THR A 78 -1.98 -8.72 13.85
N ASP A 79 -2.43 -7.84 14.75
CA ASP A 79 -2.56 -8.16 16.17
C ASP A 79 -3.43 -9.41 16.44
N ALA A 80 -4.55 -9.55 15.72
CA ALA A 80 -5.40 -10.73 15.87
C ALA A 80 -4.84 -11.95 15.13
N LEU A 81 -4.42 -11.79 13.87
CA LEU A 81 -4.09 -12.92 12.99
C LEU A 81 -2.66 -13.44 13.23
N ALA A 82 -1.70 -12.56 13.42
CA ALA A 82 -0.32 -12.94 13.71
C ALA A 82 -0.20 -13.59 15.10
N ALA A 83 -0.92 -13.07 16.10
CA ALA A 83 -0.97 -13.70 17.43
C ALA A 83 -1.64 -15.08 17.41
N GLN A 84 -2.72 -15.25 16.64
CA GLN A 84 -3.41 -16.55 16.53
C GLN A 84 -2.60 -17.59 15.77
N LEU A 85 -1.90 -17.18 14.70
CA LEU A 85 -1.12 -18.10 13.87
C LEU A 85 0.32 -18.29 14.37
N GLY A 86 0.85 -17.37 15.18
CA GLY A 86 2.23 -17.39 15.68
C GLY A 86 3.28 -17.00 14.65
N VAL A 87 2.89 -16.25 13.61
CA VAL A 87 3.79 -15.85 12.50
C VAL A 87 4.63 -14.63 12.88
N GLU A 88 5.88 -14.62 12.44
CA GLU A 88 6.78 -13.46 12.58
C GLU A 88 6.35 -12.32 11.67
N LEU A 89 6.53 -11.08 12.14
CA LEU A 89 6.36 -9.87 11.34
C LEU A 89 7.72 -9.27 10.94
N ASP A 90 7.74 -8.56 9.82
CA ASP A 90 8.90 -7.78 9.41
C ASP A 90 8.97 -6.42 10.14
N GLY A 91 10.04 -5.66 9.92
CA GLY A 91 10.22 -4.34 10.54
C GLY A 91 9.19 -3.27 10.11
N ARG A 92 8.31 -3.58 9.16
CA ARG A 92 7.23 -2.72 8.67
C ARG A 92 5.85 -3.21 9.13
N GLY A 93 5.78 -4.28 9.91
CA GLY A 93 4.54 -4.86 10.42
C GLY A 93 3.81 -5.80 9.45
N ASN A 94 4.42 -6.17 8.33
CA ASN A 94 3.86 -7.16 7.41
C ASN A 94 4.22 -8.59 7.86
N VAL A 95 3.47 -9.59 7.41
CA VAL A 95 3.82 -10.99 7.65
C VAL A 95 5.14 -11.31 6.96
N LYS A 96 6.13 -11.71 7.74
CA LYS A 96 7.45 -12.05 7.23
C LYS A 96 7.38 -13.38 6.47
N VAL A 97 7.91 -13.36 5.26
CA VAL A 97 7.97 -14.54 4.39
C VAL A 97 9.35 -14.72 3.76
N ASP A 98 9.66 -15.95 3.37
CA ASP A 98 10.85 -16.29 2.60
C ASP A 98 10.63 -16.21 1.07
N GLY A 99 11.57 -16.73 0.29
CA GLY A 99 11.49 -16.72 -1.18
C GLY A 99 10.36 -17.56 -1.78
N ASP A 100 9.84 -18.54 -1.03
CA ASP A 100 8.71 -19.39 -1.41
C ASP A 100 7.38 -18.89 -0.81
N LEU A 101 7.41 -17.69 -0.22
CA LEU A 101 6.31 -17.06 0.49
C LEU A 101 5.84 -17.82 1.75
N ALA A 102 6.69 -18.70 2.28
CA ALA A 102 6.44 -19.40 3.53
C ALA A 102 6.74 -18.47 4.72
N THR A 103 5.90 -18.55 5.75
CA THR A 103 6.10 -17.81 7.00
C THR A 103 7.03 -18.57 7.95
N SER A 104 7.28 -18.03 9.15
CA SER A 104 7.98 -18.73 10.22
C SER A 104 7.24 -20.00 10.72
N VAL A 105 5.95 -20.14 10.41
CA VAL A 105 5.11 -21.25 10.86
C VAL A 105 4.97 -22.29 9.73
N PRO A 106 5.41 -23.54 9.93
CA PRO A 106 5.35 -24.56 8.90
C PRO A 106 3.94 -24.80 8.36
N GLY A 107 3.78 -24.69 7.04
CA GLY A 107 2.48 -24.86 6.38
C GLY A 107 1.62 -23.60 6.30
N VAL A 108 2.08 -22.47 6.86
CA VAL A 108 1.44 -21.17 6.73
C VAL A 108 2.22 -20.30 5.75
N TYR A 109 1.50 -19.68 4.82
CA TYR A 109 2.03 -18.86 3.73
C TYR A 109 1.30 -17.51 3.70
N ALA A 110 1.95 -16.47 3.18
CA ALA A 110 1.33 -15.16 3.01
C ALA A 110 1.75 -14.52 1.67
N ALA A 111 0.85 -13.77 1.04
CA ALA A 111 1.06 -13.19 -0.28
C ALA A 111 0.34 -11.83 -0.41
N GLY A 112 0.75 -11.02 -1.37
CA GLY A 112 0.15 -9.72 -1.64
C GLY A 112 0.43 -8.74 -0.50
N ASP A 113 -0.49 -7.79 -0.30
CA ASP A 113 -0.29 -6.68 0.64
C ASP A 113 -0.01 -7.14 2.08
N ALA A 114 -0.48 -8.34 2.48
CA ALA A 114 -0.21 -8.89 3.80
C ALA A 114 1.28 -9.21 4.05
N ALA A 115 2.02 -9.56 3.00
CA ALA A 115 3.46 -9.88 3.06
C ALA A 115 4.34 -8.76 2.48
N ARG A 116 3.82 -8.01 1.49
CA ARG A 116 4.55 -6.98 0.74
C ARG A 116 4.35 -5.56 1.27
N GLY A 117 3.20 -5.32 1.92
CA GLY A 117 2.63 -3.99 2.08
C GLY A 117 1.90 -3.50 0.82
N ALA A 118 1.22 -2.36 0.92
CA ALA A 118 0.36 -1.80 -0.12
C ALA A 118 1.03 -1.76 -1.51
N SER A 119 0.48 -2.51 -2.46
CA SER A 119 1.02 -2.63 -3.82
C SER A 119 -0.05 -2.73 -4.89
N LEU A 120 0.37 -3.02 -6.13
CA LEU A 120 -0.53 -3.21 -7.26
C LEU A 120 -1.14 -4.63 -7.23
N ILE A 121 -2.37 -4.75 -7.73
CA ILE A 121 -3.08 -6.04 -7.85
C ILE A 121 -2.27 -7.10 -8.60
N VAL A 122 -1.47 -6.70 -9.59
CA VAL A 122 -0.62 -7.63 -10.34
C VAL A 122 0.41 -8.31 -9.44
N TRP A 123 0.97 -7.62 -8.44
CA TRP A 123 1.88 -8.23 -7.48
C TRP A 123 1.17 -9.26 -6.61
N ALA A 124 0.01 -8.90 -6.07
CA ALA A 124 -0.82 -9.81 -5.28
C ALA A 124 -1.19 -11.08 -6.07
N ILE A 125 -1.60 -10.95 -7.33
CA ILE A 125 -1.93 -12.09 -8.19
C ILE A 125 -0.72 -13.00 -8.37
N ILE A 126 0.42 -12.44 -8.73
CA ILE A 126 1.57 -13.28 -9.03
C ILE A 126 2.14 -13.89 -7.73
N GLU A 127 2.07 -13.21 -6.59
CA GLU A 127 2.50 -13.76 -5.30
C GLU A 127 1.58 -14.89 -4.84
N GLY A 128 0.26 -14.72 -4.98
CA GLY A 128 -0.69 -15.80 -4.72
C GLY A 128 -0.41 -17.05 -5.55
N ARG A 129 0.02 -16.87 -6.81
CA ARG A 129 0.41 -17.99 -7.70
C ARG A 129 1.69 -18.70 -7.23
N GLU A 130 2.72 -17.94 -6.82
CA GLU A 130 3.96 -18.54 -6.32
C GLU A 130 3.73 -19.22 -4.97
N ALA A 131 2.94 -18.64 -4.05
CA ALA A 131 2.55 -19.29 -2.81
C ALA A 131 1.80 -20.61 -3.08
N ALA A 132 0.84 -20.61 -4.01
CA ALA A 132 0.13 -21.83 -4.40
C ALA A 132 1.08 -22.91 -4.96
N ARG A 133 2.08 -22.51 -5.76
CA ARG A 133 3.11 -23.41 -6.28
C ARG A 133 3.96 -24.01 -5.15
N ALA A 134 4.40 -23.20 -4.20
CA ALA A 134 5.17 -23.66 -3.05
C ALA A 134 4.36 -24.63 -2.17
N ILE A 135 3.08 -24.33 -1.94
CA ILE A 135 2.15 -25.21 -1.23
C ILE A 135 1.99 -26.55 -1.97
N ASP A 136 1.80 -26.53 -3.29
CA ASP A 136 1.65 -27.75 -4.10
C ASP A 136 2.91 -28.62 -4.05
N ALA A 137 4.10 -28.03 -4.20
CA ALA A 137 5.37 -28.75 -4.06
C ALA A 137 5.53 -29.40 -2.68
N ARG A 138 5.18 -28.67 -1.61
CA ARG A 138 5.24 -29.17 -0.24
C ARG A 138 4.30 -30.35 -0.02
N LEU A 139 3.04 -30.24 -0.44
CA LEU A 139 2.03 -31.28 -0.24
C LEU A 139 2.32 -32.54 -1.06
N ARG A 140 2.94 -32.40 -2.24
CA ARG A 140 3.36 -33.52 -3.08
C ARG A 140 4.65 -34.20 -2.62
N ALA A 141 5.42 -33.54 -1.73
CA ALA A 141 6.81 -33.90 -1.44
C ALA A 141 7.65 -34.02 -2.73
N GLY A 142 7.49 -33.08 -3.66
CA GLY A 142 8.12 -33.12 -4.98
C GLY A 142 7.91 -31.85 -5.81
N PRO A 143 8.29 -31.86 -7.10
CA PRO A 143 8.12 -30.70 -7.97
C PRO A 143 6.65 -30.27 -8.07
N ALA A 144 6.40 -28.95 -8.05
CA ALA A 144 5.07 -28.42 -8.25
C ALA A 144 4.56 -28.72 -9.67
N ALA A 145 3.28 -29.06 -9.79
CA ALA A 145 2.58 -29.15 -11.08
C ALA A 145 2.16 -27.77 -11.61
N LEU A 146 2.30 -26.71 -10.81
CA LEU A 146 1.88 -25.36 -11.12
C LEU A 146 3.01 -24.53 -11.79
N PRO A 147 2.69 -23.72 -12.81
CA PRO A 147 3.66 -22.87 -13.49
C PRO A 147 4.19 -21.75 -12.58
N THR A 148 5.45 -21.34 -12.79
CA THR A 148 6.09 -20.20 -12.10
C THR A 148 6.21 -18.97 -13.02
N ARG A 149 6.53 -17.81 -12.42
CA ARG A 149 7.00 -16.61 -13.12
C ARG A 149 8.14 -16.92 -14.09
N GLY A 150 8.10 -16.32 -15.27
CA GLY A 150 9.18 -16.43 -16.25
C GLY A 150 9.11 -17.74 -17.04
N ARG A 151 9.90 -18.75 -16.65
CA ARG A 151 10.20 -19.95 -17.45
C ARG A 151 8.96 -20.72 -17.91
N ASP A 152 7.93 -20.76 -17.06
CA ASP A 152 6.67 -21.47 -17.30
C ASP A 152 5.48 -20.49 -17.41
N SER A 153 5.75 -19.19 -17.58
CA SER A 153 4.72 -18.16 -17.76
C SER A 153 3.98 -18.40 -19.07
N ALA A 154 2.65 -18.48 -19.02
CA ALA A 154 1.80 -18.50 -20.22
C ALA A 154 1.99 -17.27 -21.12
N PHE A 155 2.63 -16.22 -20.62
CA PHE A 155 2.93 -14.98 -21.34
C PHE A 155 4.40 -14.84 -21.75
N GLY A 156 5.21 -15.90 -21.60
CA GLY A 156 6.62 -15.93 -22.00
C GLY A 156 7.53 -15.10 -21.09
N GLY A 157 8.34 -15.76 -20.28
CA GLY A 157 9.46 -15.11 -19.59
C GLY A 157 10.51 -14.66 -20.60
N ARG A 158 10.90 -13.39 -20.54
CA ARG A 158 12.23 -12.98 -20.96
C ARG A 158 13.19 -13.17 -19.80
#